data_AF-A0A961QT44-F1
#
_entry.id   AF-A0A961QT44-F1
#
_cell.length_a   1.000
_cell.length_b   1.000
_cell.length_c   1.000
_cell.angle_alpha   90.00
_cell.angle_beta   90.00
_cell.angle_gamma   90.00
#
_symmetry.space_group_name_H-M   'P 1'
#
loop_
_entity.id
_entity.type
_entity.pdbx_description
1 polymer ?
#
loop_
_entity_poly.entity_id
_entity_poly.type
_entity_poly.pdbx_seq_one_letter_code
_entity_poly.pdbx_strand_id
1 'polypeptide(L)' 'AGAEAHDQKRIATPAEALAAGADHVVIARPIVAVPDPATAARAVLAEMAAAA' A
#
# COMPACT_ATOMS: atom_id res chain seq x y z
N ALA A 1 10.12 -1.15 1.27
CA ALA A 1 10.28 -2.37 0.45
C ALA A 1 9.31 -2.28 -0.71
N GLY A 2 9.81 -2.29 -1.96
CA GLY A 2 9.02 -2.02 -3.16
C GLY A 2 8.27 -3.26 -3.65
N ALA A 3 6.96 -3.14 -3.84
CA ALA A 3 6.14 -4.18 -4.46
C ALA A 3 6.53 -4.36 -5.94
N GLU A 4 6.58 -5.61 -6.42
CA GLU A 4 6.94 -5.91 -7.81
C GLU A 4 5.95 -5.27 -8.81
N ALA A 5 6.52 -4.60 -9.81
CA ALA A 5 5.84 -3.68 -10.72
C ALA A 5 5.23 -4.35 -11.98
N HIS A 6 4.74 -5.59 -11.87
CA HIS A 6 4.42 -6.44 -13.02
C HIS A 6 3.54 -5.78 -14.11
N ASP A 7 2.31 -5.37 -13.76
CA ASP A 7 1.32 -4.75 -14.66
C ASP A 7 0.84 -3.37 -14.16
N GLN A 8 1.38 -2.90 -13.03
CA GLN A 8 0.97 -1.64 -12.42
C GLN A 8 1.71 -0.47 -13.07
N LYS A 9 1.00 0.24 -13.94
CA LYS A 9 1.54 1.37 -14.73
C LYS A 9 1.81 2.65 -13.92
N ARG A 10 1.18 2.80 -12.75
CA ARG A 10 1.40 3.90 -11.81
C ARG A 10 1.38 3.30 -10.40
N ILE A 11 2.56 3.14 -9.82
CA ILE A 11 2.74 2.65 -8.46
C ILE A 11 3.00 3.87 -7.60
N ALA A 12 2.16 4.06 -6.60
CA ALA A 12 2.38 5.00 -5.52
C ALA A 12 2.38 4.21 -4.21
N THR A 13 3.19 4.60 -3.25
CA THR A 13 3.05 4.10 -1.89
C THR A 13 1.71 4.57 -1.31
N PRO A 14 1.19 3.89 -0.28
CA PRO A 14 0.00 4.36 0.41
C PRO A 14 0.17 5.81 0.91
N ALA A 15 1.34 6.16 1.46
CA ALA A 15 1.65 7.52 1.91
C ALA A 15 1.62 8.54 0.76
N GLU A 16 2.20 8.22 -0.39
CA GLU A 16 2.17 9.08 -1.58
C GLU A 16 0.75 9.27 -2.11
N ALA A 17 -0.07 8.22 -2.07
CA ALA A 17 -1.48 8.32 -2.48
C ALA A 17 -2.27 9.26 -1.56
N LEU A 18 -2.06 9.20 -0.24
CA LEU A 18 -2.68 10.13 0.71
C LEU A 18 -2.21 11.56 0.47
N ALA A 19 -0.90 11.79 0.31
CA ALA A 19 -0.35 13.11 0.04
C ALA A 19 -0.87 13.71 -1.29
N ALA A 20 -1.18 12.87 -2.27
CA ALA A 20 -1.80 13.27 -3.52
C ALA A 20 -3.31 13.54 -3.42
N GLY A 21 -3.92 13.37 -2.23
CA GLY A 21 -5.34 13.63 -1.98
C GLY A 21 -6.26 12.46 -2.31
N ALA A 22 -5.78 11.21 -2.29
CA ALA A 22 -6.62 10.05 -2.50
C ALA A 22 -7.56 9.80 -1.31
N ASP A 23 -8.87 9.77 -1.55
CA ASP A 23 -9.86 9.41 -0.54
C ASP A 23 -9.90 7.90 -0.27
N HIS A 24 -9.54 7.09 -1.27
CA HIS A 24 -9.54 5.63 -1.19
C HIS A 24 -8.31 5.05 -1.89
N VAL A 25 -7.62 4.13 -1.21
CA VAL A 25 -6.42 3.45 -1.71
C VAL A 25 -6.68 1.94 -1.77
N VAL A 26 -6.53 1.33 -2.95
CA VAL A 26 -6.74 -0.11 -3.17
C VAL A 26 -5.39 -0.82 -3.23
N ILE A 27 -5.18 -1.78 -2.32
CA ILE A 27 -3.92 -2.53 -2.19
C ILE A 27 -4.25 -4.02 -2.20
N ALA A 28 -3.87 -4.71 -3.27
CA ALA A 28 -4.16 -6.14 -3.43
C ALA A 28 -2.89 -6.99 -3.31
N ARG A 29 -2.06 -7.03 -4.37
CA ARG A 29 -0.89 -7.93 -4.45
C ARG A 29 0.06 -7.88 -3.25
N PRO A 30 0.42 -6.71 -2.70
CA PRO A 30 1.30 -6.64 -1.53
C PRO A 30 0.73 -7.31 -0.27
N ILE A 31 -0.60 -7.44 -0.18
CA ILE A 31 -1.29 -8.00 0.98
C ILE A 31 -1.61 -9.49 0.76
N VAL A 32 -2.10 -9.87 -0.42
CA VAL A 32 -2.55 -11.25 -0.68
C VAL A 32 -1.43 -12.23 -0.99
N ALA A 33 -0.25 -11.74 -1.41
CA ALA A 33 0.87 -12.59 -1.81
C ALA A 33 1.77 -13.02 -0.63
N VAL A 34 1.53 -12.49 0.58
CA VAL A 34 2.34 -12.81 1.75
C VAL A 34 1.68 -13.88 2.64
N PRO A 35 2.47 -14.66 3.41
CA PRO A 35 1.92 -15.72 4.28
C PRO A 35 0.98 -15.22 5.38
N ASP A 36 1.19 -13.98 5.86
CA ASP A 36 0.32 -13.32 6.84
C ASP A 36 -0.21 -11.99 6.28
N PRO A 37 -1.35 -12.04 5.57
CA PRO A 37 -1.99 -10.84 5.02
C PRO A 37 -2.41 -9.83 6.08
N ALA A 38 -2.76 -10.28 7.28
CA ALA A 38 -3.20 -9.39 8.35
C ALA A 38 -2.04 -8.51 8.84
N THR A 39 -0.85 -9.10 8.98
CA THR A 39 0.36 -8.33 9.34
C THR A 39 0.76 -7.35 8.24
N ALA A 40 0.69 -7.75 6.96
CA ALA A 40 0.95 -6.81 5.85
C ALA A 40 -0.05 -5.65 5.82
N ALA A 41 -1.35 -5.92 6.02
CA ALA A 41 -2.37 -4.88 6.09
C ALA A 41 -2.15 -3.91 7.25
N ARG A 42 -1.75 -4.40 8.44
CA ARG A 42 -1.40 -3.55 9.59
C ARG A 42 -0.20 -2.65 9.31
N ALA A 43 0.82 -3.17 8.63
CA ALA A 43 2.00 -2.38 8.26
C ALA A 43 1.63 -1.22 7.32
N VAL A 44 0.78 -1.50 6.33
CA VAL A 44 0.23 -0.48 5.41
C VAL A 44 -0.56 0.59 6.17
N LEU A 45 -1.43 0.18 7.11
CA LEU A 45 -2.19 1.12 7.92
C LEU A 45 -1.29 2.00 8.80
N ALA A 46 -0.23 1.42 9.37
CA ALA A 46 0.75 2.17 10.15
C ALA A 46 1.51 3.19 9.27
N GLU A 47 1.87 2.83 8.04
CA GLU A 47 2.50 3.74 7.08
C GLU A 47 1.56 4.91 6.72
N MET A 48 0.28 4.63 6.45
CA MET A 48 -0.72 5.67 6.18
C MET A 48 -0.94 6.59 7.37
N ALA A 49 -0.99 6.04 8.59
CA ALA A 49 -1.19 6.82 9.81
C ALA A 49 0.03 7.70 10.15
N ALA A 50 1.25 7.27 9.81
CA ALA A 50 2.46 8.05 10.00
C ALA A 50 2.63 9.18 8.96
N ALA A 51 1.89 9.11 7.85
CA ALA A 51 1.90 10.10 6.77
C ALA A 51 0.87 11.23 6.95
N ALA A 52 -0.09 11.06 7.87
CA ALA A 52 -1.07 12.07 8.27
C ALA A 52 -0.50 13.02 9.34
#